data_AF-A0A1A8CYE5-F1
#
_entry.id   AF-A0A1A8CYE5-F1
#
_cell.length_a   1.000
_cell.length_b   1.000
_cell.length_c   1.000
_cell.angle_alpha   90.00
_cell.angle_beta   90.00
_cell.angle_gamma   90.00
#
_symmetry.space_group_name_H-M   'P 1'
#
loop_
_entity.id
_entity.type
_entity.pdbx_description
1 polymer ?
#
loop_
_entity_poly.entity_id
_entity_poly.type
_entity_poly.pdbx_seq_one_letter_code
_entity_poly.pdbx_strand_id
1 'polypeptide(L)'
;MDRSHLHSAAGPPGSSHPDRSGSSWTPPAAYGVRGDFPQHLPRGAAFGGPGVPVRPPFGFGPTASPPPLGFPGPAPAYGGVSVFRPPQHGPHCGPRQPCPPSGTEDQEARQKRQDQQWLARFLQSRAQTTGEPETQQRLSVRGPVLRDTLCGAARLVSRLEELCLRADPESGLLASRVKEELLRRLGELQGSEGLVATVAQRRARRRRARARLQLEKKLSEEHRAEKEAAIDAWRMRQVQQVEEKKKEQELKRAADSVLCEVRKKQADVKRMQDVLRSLEKLRRLRKEAASRKGIVTEQQTDEAFSSSLEQLRSVMKRRTSLYSAEEKALMVMLEGEQEEERRREQEKRVKKERERQLERRSRVDSILFGDGRPADLVLQPFTDYYRQAEHSLQALVHIRREWDAFLVAADHPDGSTVPQSWILPDPPSDRVWASALQAADAD
;
A
#
# COMPACT_ATOMS: atom_id res chain seq x y z
N MET A 1 5.05 -2.25 -76.03
CA MET A 1 5.83 -2.96 -77.06
C MET A 1 6.86 -1.95 -77.54
N ASP A 2 8.16 -2.00 -77.28
CA ASP A 2 9.10 -2.98 -76.71
C ASP A 2 10.30 -2.15 -76.16
N ARG A 3 10.73 -2.34 -74.90
CA ARG A 3 11.89 -3.16 -74.42
C ARG A 3 13.27 -2.61 -74.82
N SER A 4 14.02 -1.94 -73.92
CA SER A 4 15.00 -2.46 -72.91
C SER A 4 16.43 -2.64 -73.50
N HIS A 5 17.55 -2.14 -72.94
CA HIS A 5 18.28 -2.45 -71.68
C HIS A 5 19.49 -1.47 -71.50
N LEU A 6 19.76 -0.86 -70.32
CA LEU A 6 20.65 -1.25 -69.19
C LEU A 6 22.18 -1.44 -69.48
N HIS A 7 23.07 -0.58 -68.90
CA HIS A 7 23.96 -0.88 -67.74
C HIS A 7 25.14 0.11 -67.52
N SER A 8 25.44 0.34 -66.21
CA SER A 8 26.75 0.62 -65.54
C SER A 8 27.50 1.94 -65.80
N ALA A 9 28.30 2.52 -64.89
CA ALA A 9 28.55 2.47 -63.44
C ALA A 9 29.65 3.53 -63.15
N ALA A 10 29.73 4.04 -61.91
CA ALA A 10 30.85 4.73 -61.22
C ALA A 10 30.57 6.19 -60.76
N GLY A 11 30.64 6.41 -59.43
CA GLY A 11 30.76 7.76 -58.79
C GLY A 11 32.21 7.98 -58.29
N PRO A 12 32.49 8.77 -57.22
CA PRO A 12 31.91 10.04 -56.71
C PRO A 12 33.05 11.13 -56.59
N PRO A 13 33.06 12.25 -55.81
CA PRO A 13 32.75 12.40 -54.35
C PRO A 13 32.06 13.72 -53.89
N GLY A 14 31.71 13.79 -52.60
CA GLY A 14 31.38 15.02 -51.84
C GLY A 14 30.11 14.91 -51.00
N SER A 15 30.14 14.35 -49.79
CA SER A 15 30.34 15.02 -48.49
C SER A 15 29.17 15.88 -47.98
N SER A 16 28.36 15.30 -47.08
CA SER A 16 27.85 15.98 -45.85
C SER A 16 27.09 14.99 -44.97
N HIS A 17 27.64 14.74 -43.77
CA HIS A 17 27.08 13.94 -42.69
C HIS A 17 25.93 14.66 -41.97
N PRO A 18 24.95 13.93 -41.38
CA PRO A 18 24.06 14.46 -40.35
C PRO A 18 24.46 13.98 -38.94
N ASP A 19 24.37 14.88 -37.97
CA ASP A 19 24.49 14.62 -36.54
C ASP A 19 23.29 13.83 -36.01
N ARG A 20 23.57 12.74 -35.28
CA ARG A 20 22.63 12.02 -34.42
C ARG A 20 23.10 12.15 -32.97
N SER A 21 22.48 13.03 -32.20
CA SER A 21 22.60 13.04 -30.74
C SER A 21 21.62 12.02 -30.16
N GLY A 22 22.13 10.86 -29.73
CA GLY A 22 21.40 9.89 -28.92
C GLY A 22 21.54 10.24 -27.44
N SER A 23 20.42 10.43 -26.75
CA SER A 23 20.38 10.60 -25.30
C SER A 23 20.37 9.23 -24.62
N SER A 24 21.52 8.81 -24.08
CA SER A 24 21.62 7.70 -23.13
C SER A 24 21.59 8.25 -21.71
N TRP A 25 20.58 7.85 -20.95
CA TRP A 25 20.47 8.15 -19.52
C TRP A 25 21.38 7.18 -18.76
N THR A 26 22.33 7.71 -17.99
CA THR A 26 23.17 6.98 -17.03
C THR A 26 22.86 7.46 -15.61
N PRO A 27 22.83 6.58 -14.59
CA PRO A 27 22.58 6.96 -13.21
C PRO A 27 23.85 7.54 -12.55
N PRO A 28 23.73 8.48 -11.58
CA PRO A 28 24.90 9.02 -10.91
C PRO A 28 25.41 8.05 -9.83
N ALA A 29 26.69 7.71 -9.91
CA ALA A 29 27.44 7.03 -8.86
C ALA A 29 27.81 8.02 -7.75
N ALA A 30 27.61 7.57 -6.51
CA ALA A 30 28.00 8.27 -5.30
C ALA A 30 29.54 8.42 -5.20
N TYR A 31 29.97 9.59 -4.75
CA TYR A 31 31.25 9.83 -4.06
C TYR A 31 31.48 8.70 -3.02
N GLY A 32 32.62 8.03 -2.88
CA GLY A 32 33.98 8.32 -3.31
C GLY A 32 34.88 8.55 -2.10
N VAL A 33 35.37 7.49 -1.44
CA VAL A 33 36.61 7.50 -0.62
C VAL A 33 37.26 6.10 -0.71
N ARG A 34 38.19 5.92 -1.66
CA ARG A 34 39.63 5.62 -1.47
C ARG A 34 39.96 4.65 -0.34
N GLY A 35 40.29 3.42 -0.71
CA GLY A 35 41.18 2.56 0.04
C GLY A 35 42.61 2.73 -0.48
N ASP A 36 43.53 3.00 0.43
CA ASP A 36 44.97 2.73 0.25
C ASP A 36 45.33 1.61 1.22
N PHE A 37 45.82 0.49 0.67
CA PHE A 37 46.47 -0.58 1.44
C PHE A 37 47.91 -0.15 1.78
N PRO A 38 48.37 -0.48 2.99
CA PRO A 38 49.69 -1.10 3.08
C PRO A 38 49.64 -2.43 3.82
N GLN A 39 50.45 -3.35 3.31
CA GLN A 39 50.84 -4.59 3.98
C GLN A 39 51.68 -4.27 5.23
N HIS A 40 52.02 -5.34 5.97
CA HIS A 40 52.96 -5.43 7.10
C HIS A 40 52.31 -5.47 8.51
N LEU A 41 52.16 -6.70 9.02
CA LEU A 41 52.07 -7.03 10.45
C LEU A 41 53.38 -6.67 11.17
N PRO A 42 53.32 -6.32 12.47
CA PRO A 42 53.78 -7.29 13.46
C PRO A 42 52.96 -7.36 14.76
N ARG A 43 52.69 -8.60 15.17
CA ARG A 43 52.95 -9.19 16.50
C ARG A 43 52.65 -8.36 17.77
N GLY A 44 51.50 -8.68 18.39
CA GLY A 44 51.38 -9.04 19.82
C GLY A 44 51.35 -7.94 20.88
N ALA A 45 50.19 -7.75 21.52
CA ALA A 45 50.06 -7.55 22.97
C ALA A 45 48.59 -7.70 23.39
N ALA A 46 48.36 -8.55 24.40
CA ALA A 46 47.08 -8.74 25.06
C ALA A 46 46.83 -7.63 26.10
N PHE A 47 45.57 -7.22 26.29
CA PHE A 47 45.02 -6.88 27.61
C PHE A 47 43.48 -6.88 27.55
N GLY A 48 42.85 -7.58 28.51
CA GLY A 48 41.43 -7.90 28.54
C GLY A 48 40.50 -6.85 29.15
N GLY A 49 39.20 -7.07 28.94
CA GLY A 49 38.05 -6.39 29.56
C GLY A 49 36.73 -7.01 29.04
N PRO A 50 35.64 -7.04 29.82
CA PRO A 50 34.84 -8.26 29.97
C PRO A 50 33.56 -8.32 29.10
N GLY A 51 33.27 -9.54 28.61
CA GLY A 51 31.95 -10.18 28.75
C GLY A 51 30.79 -9.66 27.90
N VAL A 52 30.74 -10.05 26.63
CA VAL A 52 29.47 -10.31 25.93
C VAL A 52 29.63 -11.64 25.17
N PRO A 53 28.89 -12.71 25.51
CA PRO A 53 28.94 -13.92 24.70
C PRO A 53 28.21 -13.65 23.39
N VAL A 54 28.99 -13.46 22.32
CA VAL A 54 28.50 -13.65 20.95
C VAL A 54 28.12 -15.12 20.83
N ARG A 55 26.81 -15.38 20.81
CA ARG A 55 26.25 -16.69 20.52
C ARG A 55 26.67 -17.06 19.09
N PRO A 56 27.29 -18.23 18.84
CA PRO A 56 27.59 -18.65 17.47
C PRO A 56 26.28 -18.77 16.69
N PRO A 57 26.27 -18.52 15.37
CA PRO A 57 25.16 -18.97 14.54
C PRO A 57 25.07 -20.49 14.72
N PHE A 58 23.87 -21.02 14.86
CA PHE A 58 23.64 -22.47 14.99
C PHE A 58 24.07 -23.16 13.68
N GLY A 59 25.37 -23.37 13.51
CA GLY A 59 25.94 -24.29 12.55
C GLY A 59 25.79 -25.67 13.13
N PHE A 60 24.80 -26.41 12.68
CA PHE A 60 24.76 -27.84 12.92
C PHE A 60 26.04 -28.43 12.31
N GLY A 61 26.85 -29.08 13.15
CA GLY A 61 28.00 -29.82 12.68
C GLY A 61 27.54 -30.94 11.72
N PRO A 62 28.41 -31.43 10.82
CA PRO A 62 28.03 -32.45 9.83
C PRO A 62 27.47 -33.73 10.47
N THR A 63 27.69 -33.96 11.76
CA THR A 63 27.23 -35.14 12.50
C THR A 63 26.01 -34.87 13.41
N ALA A 64 25.34 -33.72 13.26
CA ALA A 64 24.23 -33.36 14.13
C ALA A 64 22.99 -34.22 13.82
N SER A 65 22.46 -34.88 14.85
CA SER A 65 21.20 -35.63 14.77
C SER A 65 20.05 -34.70 14.34
N PRO A 66 19.05 -35.19 13.57
CA PRO A 66 17.91 -34.38 13.19
C PRO A 66 17.24 -33.82 14.46
N PRO A 67 16.81 -32.54 14.46
CA PRO A 67 16.07 -31.98 15.58
C PRO A 67 14.85 -32.88 15.87
N PRO A 68 14.57 -33.20 17.15
CA PRO A 68 13.49 -34.13 17.49
C PRO A 68 12.17 -33.61 16.91
N LEU A 69 11.41 -34.49 16.25
CA LEU A 69 10.03 -34.26 15.81
C LEU A 69 9.11 -34.21 17.04
N GLY A 70 9.37 -33.28 17.96
CA GLY A 70 8.49 -32.97 19.06
C GLY A 70 7.42 -32.02 18.57
N PHE A 71 6.27 -32.56 18.16
CA PHE A 71 5.06 -31.74 18.11
C PHE A 71 4.86 -31.09 19.48
N PRO A 72 4.60 -29.77 19.58
CA PRO A 72 4.22 -29.18 20.85
C PRO A 72 2.91 -29.85 21.29
N GLY A 73 2.97 -30.59 22.39
CA GLY A 73 1.79 -31.17 23.00
C GLY A 73 0.75 -30.07 23.33
N PRO A 74 -0.55 -30.37 23.29
CA PRO A 74 -1.58 -29.38 23.55
C PRO A 74 -1.40 -28.82 24.97
N ALA A 75 -1.36 -27.49 25.08
CA ALA A 75 -1.32 -26.78 26.35
C ALA A 75 -2.54 -27.15 27.23
N PRO A 76 -2.40 -27.21 28.57
CA PRO A 76 -3.50 -27.57 29.45
C PRO A 76 -4.63 -26.54 29.35
N ALA A 77 -5.82 -27.03 29.02
CA ALA A 77 -7.05 -26.26 28.91
C ALA A 77 -7.46 -25.70 30.29
N TYR A 78 -7.19 -24.42 30.52
CA TYR A 78 -7.94 -23.66 31.51
C TYR A 78 -9.16 -23.03 30.83
N GLY A 79 -10.33 -23.59 31.13
CA GLY A 79 -11.57 -22.85 31.33
C GLY A 79 -12.20 -22.13 30.15
N GLY A 80 -13.13 -22.82 29.48
CA GLY A 80 -14.46 -22.29 29.14
C GLY A 80 -14.55 -21.21 28.05
N VAL A 81 -14.77 -21.63 26.80
CA VAL A 81 -15.47 -20.79 25.83
C VAL A 81 -16.49 -21.63 25.07
N SER A 82 -17.71 -21.13 25.07
CA SER A 82 -18.90 -21.74 24.48
C SER A 82 -18.76 -21.93 22.96
N VAL A 83 -19.28 -23.07 22.49
CA VAL A 83 -19.32 -23.49 21.09
C VAL A 83 -20.21 -22.53 20.29
N PHE A 84 -19.60 -21.72 19.41
CA PHE A 84 -20.33 -21.00 18.38
C PHE A 84 -20.52 -21.95 17.17
N ARG A 85 -21.77 -22.38 16.97
CA ARG A 85 -22.20 -23.12 15.77
C ARG A 85 -22.60 -22.12 14.68
N PRO A 86 -22.08 -22.20 13.44
CA PRO A 86 -22.54 -21.34 12.36
C PRO A 86 -23.91 -21.81 11.83
N PRO A 87 -24.81 -20.89 11.41
CA PRO A 87 -26.08 -21.27 10.81
C PRO A 87 -25.92 -21.61 9.33
N GLN A 88 -26.36 -22.81 8.97
CA GLN A 88 -26.54 -23.25 7.59
C GLN A 88 -27.56 -22.35 6.89
N HIS A 89 -27.21 -21.83 5.72
CA HIS A 89 -28.13 -21.10 4.85
C HIS A 89 -28.58 -22.04 3.73
N GLY A 90 -29.87 -22.34 3.70
CA GLY A 90 -30.60 -22.91 2.57
C GLY A 90 -31.88 -22.09 2.33
N PRO A 91 -32.35 -21.95 1.07
CA PRO A 91 -33.22 -20.86 0.65
C PRO A 91 -34.69 -21.18 0.87
N HIS A 92 -35.56 -20.19 1.10
CA HIS A 92 -36.92 -20.10 0.52
C HIS A 92 -37.64 -18.81 0.95
N CYS A 93 -38.30 -18.18 -0.03
CA CYS A 93 -39.14 -16.98 0.07
C CYS A 93 -40.54 -17.26 0.68
N GLY A 94 -41.14 -16.30 1.39
CA GLY A 94 -42.57 -16.25 1.71
C GLY A 94 -42.94 -15.30 2.87
N PRO A 95 -44.12 -14.65 2.91
CA PRO A 95 -44.30 -13.30 3.46
C PRO A 95 -44.67 -13.20 4.96
N ARG A 96 -44.27 -12.05 5.52
CA ARG A 96 -44.52 -11.50 6.87
C ARG A 96 -45.91 -11.73 7.48
N GLN A 97 -45.92 -12.20 8.74
CA GLN A 97 -46.79 -11.69 9.81
C GLN A 97 -45.98 -11.51 11.13
N PRO A 98 -46.34 -10.56 12.02
CA PRO A 98 -45.54 -10.16 13.17
C PRO A 98 -45.91 -10.94 14.44
N CYS A 99 -44.92 -11.54 15.11
CA CYS A 99 -45.03 -12.15 16.45
C CYS A 99 -44.27 -11.30 17.50
N PRO A 100 -44.66 -11.39 18.80
CA PRO A 100 -44.46 -10.34 19.81
C PRO A 100 -43.04 -10.31 20.41
N PRO A 101 -42.60 -9.17 21.00
CA PRO A 101 -41.30 -9.07 21.64
C PRO A 101 -41.37 -9.64 23.06
N SER A 102 -40.91 -10.88 23.26
CA SER A 102 -40.69 -11.44 24.60
C SER A 102 -39.37 -12.20 24.64
N GLY A 103 -38.36 -11.62 25.31
CA GLY A 103 -37.12 -12.33 25.61
C GLY A 103 -35.90 -11.48 25.95
N THR A 104 -35.87 -10.20 25.56
CA THR A 104 -34.70 -9.33 25.81
C THR A 104 -34.73 -8.70 27.20
N GLU A 105 -35.90 -8.33 27.71
CA GLU A 105 -36.04 -7.67 29.02
C GLU A 105 -35.57 -8.55 30.18
N ASP A 106 -35.83 -9.86 30.13
CA ASP A 106 -35.40 -10.80 31.17
C ASP A 106 -33.88 -11.04 31.18
N GLN A 107 -33.24 -11.01 30.01
CA GLN A 107 -31.77 -11.12 29.90
C GLN A 107 -31.11 -9.83 30.38
N GLU A 108 -31.63 -8.67 30.01
CA GLU A 108 -31.14 -7.37 30.51
C GLU A 108 -31.35 -7.22 32.02
N ALA A 109 -32.46 -7.70 32.56
CA ALA A 109 -32.72 -7.69 34.00
C ALA A 109 -31.76 -8.62 34.77
N ARG A 110 -31.43 -9.79 34.21
CA ARG A 110 -30.42 -10.70 34.76
C ARG A 110 -29.02 -10.10 34.70
N GLN A 111 -28.66 -9.47 33.57
CA GLN A 111 -27.39 -8.79 33.40
C GLN A 111 -27.25 -7.63 34.39
N LYS A 112 -28.27 -6.78 34.53
CA LYS A 112 -28.29 -5.68 35.52
C LYS A 112 -28.09 -6.18 36.96
N ARG A 113 -28.67 -7.33 37.33
CA ARG A 113 -28.46 -7.91 38.67
C ARG A 113 -27.02 -8.43 38.84
N GLN A 114 -26.45 -9.05 37.82
CA GLN A 114 -25.05 -9.49 37.85
C GLN A 114 -24.09 -8.30 37.92
N ASP A 115 -24.35 -7.24 37.15
CA ASP A 115 -23.56 -6.00 37.15
C ASP A 115 -23.66 -5.29 38.50
N GLN A 116 -24.85 -5.24 39.12
CA GLN A 116 -25.03 -4.68 40.47
C GLN A 116 -24.28 -5.48 41.54
N GLN A 117 -24.31 -6.82 41.46
CA GLN A 117 -23.55 -7.68 42.37
C GLN A 117 -22.04 -7.55 42.15
N TRP A 118 -21.61 -7.42 40.90
CA TRP A 118 -20.22 -7.17 40.54
C TRP A 118 -19.76 -5.79 41.04
N LEU A 119 -20.55 -4.74 40.84
CA LEU A 119 -20.28 -3.39 41.34
C LEU A 119 -20.22 -3.37 42.88
N ALA A 120 -21.13 -4.06 43.57
CA ALA A 120 -21.11 -4.17 45.02
C ALA A 120 -19.82 -4.86 45.51
N ARG A 121 -19.42 -5.97 44.89
CA ARG A 121 -18.15 -6.67 45.19
C ARG A 121 -16.93 -5.84 44.83
N PHE A 122 -16.97 -5.11 43.72
CA PHE A 122 -15.90 -4.24 43.24
C PHE A 122 -15.72 -3.03 44.17
N LEU A 123 -16.81 -2.44 44.65
CA LEU A 123 -16.74 -1.34 45.62
C LEU A 123 -16.31 -1.85 47.00
N GLN A 124 -16.72 -3.05 47.42
CA GLN A 124 -16.25 -3.66 48.66
C GLN A 124 -14.76 -4.06 48.60
N SER A 125 -14.29 -4.61 47.47
CA SER A 125 -12.87 -4.89 47.28
C SER A 125 -12.04 -3.61 47.14
N ARG A 126 -12.61 -2.54 46.59
CA ARG A 126 -11.99 -1.21 46.56
C ARG A 126 -11.96 -0.54 47.95
N ALA A 127 -12.99 -0.74 48.77
CA ALA A 127 -13.03 -0.30 50.17
C ALA A 127 -12.00 -1.07 51.03
N GLN A 128 -11.80 -2.36 50.77
CA GLN A 128 -10.78 -3.17 51.44
C GLN A 128 -9.35 -2.85 50.96
N THR A 129 -9.17 -2.44 49.70
CA THR A 129 -7.88 -1.97 49.15
C THR A 129 -7.62 -0.48 49.37
N THR A 130 -8.58 0.26 49.96
CA THR A 130 -8.39 1.60 50.54
C THR A 130 -8.08 1.54 52.03
N GLY A 131 -7.67 0.39 52.55
CA GLY A 131 -6.59 0.40 53.53
C GLY A 131 -5.37 0.99 52.83
N GLU A 132 -5.15 2.30 52.94
CA GLU A 132 -3.91 2.91 52.49
C GLU A 132 -2.77 2.07 53.05
N PRO A 133 -1.85 1.55 52.20
CA PRO A 133 -0.68 0.86 52.75
C PRO A 133 -0.02 1.86 53.68
N GLU A 134 0.26 1.49 54.93
CA GLU A 134 0.79 2.35 55.99
C GLU A 134 1.98 3.23 55.51
N THR A 135 2.66 2.78 54.47
CA THR A 135 3.67 3.50 53.69
C THR A 135 3.17 4.83 53.09
N GLN A 136 1.97 4.93 52.50
CA GLN A 136 1.43 6.19 51.93
C GLN A 136 1.03 7.20 53.01
N GLN A 137 0.44 6.75 54.12
CA GLN A 137 0.16 7.61 55.27
C GLN A 137 1.45 8.12 55.94
N ARG A 138 2.47 7.27 56.11
CA ARG A 138 3.80 7.69 56.60
C ARG A 138 4.45 8.74 55.70
N LEU A 139 4.24 8.69 54.39
CA LEU A 139 4.79 9.65 53.42
C LEU A 139 4.05 10.98 53.42
N SER A 140 2.72 10.94 53.57
CA SER A 140 1.87 12.15 53.64
C SER A 140 2.13 12.96 54.91
N VAL A 141 2.35 12.27 56.05
CA VAL A 141 2.65 12.89 57.35
C VAL A 141 4.12 13.34 57.46
N ARG A 142 5.08 12.64 56.83
CA ARG A 142 6.50 13.06 56.84
C ARG A 142 6.82 14.20 55.87
N GLY A 143 6.03 14.41 54.82
CA GLY A 143 6.30 15.45 53.80
C GLY A 143 6.41 16.87 54.37
N PRO A 144 5.45 17.35 55.18
CA PRO A 144 5.51 18.66 55.84
C PRO A 144 6.64 18.74 56.86
N VAL A 145 6.79 17.70 57.69
CA VAL A 145 7.84 17.64 58.72
C VAL A 145 9.24 17.69 58.11
N LEU A 146 9.48 16.99 57.00
CA LEU A 146 10.74 17.03 56.26
C LEU A 146 10.99 18.40 55.60
N ARG A 147 9.94 19.08 55.15
CA ARG A 147 10.06 20.45 54.62
C ARG A 147 10.40 21.42 55.74
N ASP A 148 9.78 21.29 56.89
CA ASP A 148 10.03 22.15 58.05
C ASP A 148 11.42 21.93 58.64
N THR A 149 11.91 20.68 58.68
CA THR A 149 13.29 20.38 59.09
C THR A 149 14.31 20.89 58.08
N LEU A 150 14.07 20.77 56.77
CA LEU A 150 14.92 21.36 55.72
C LEU A 150 14.94 22.89 55.75
N CYS A 151 13.77 23.54 55.87
CA CYS A 151 13.68 24.99 56.01
C CYS A 151 14.30 25.48 57.33
N GLY A 152 14.16 24.71 58.40
CA GLY A 152 14.84 24.94 59.67
C GLY A 152 16.37 24.83 59.55
N ALA A 153 16.87 23.79 58.89
CA ALA A 153 18.30 23.60 58.64
C ALA A 153 18.87 24.73 57.76
N ALA A 154 18.17 25.15 56.70
CA ALA A 154 18.58 26.28 55.87
C ALA A 154 18.72 27.59 56.67
N ARG A 155 17.77 27.87 57.59
CA ARG A 155 17.87 29.01 58.50
C ARG A 155 19.07 28.94 59.45
N LEU A 156 19.44 27.73 59.91
CA LEU A 156 20.62 27.53 60.75
C LEU A 156 21.92 27.70 59.96
N VAL A 157 21.95 27.33 58.67
CA VAL A 157 23.09 27.61 57.78
C VAL A 157 23.28 29.11 57.62
N SER A 158 22.22 29.87 57.32
CA SER A 158 22.32 31.34 57.22
C SER A 158 22.77 31.99 58.54
N ARG A 159 22.28 31.51 59.68
CA ARG A 159 22.71 31.99 61.01
C ARG A 159 24.16 31.62 61.33
N LEU A 160 24.63 30.46 60.87
CA LEU A 160 26.02 30.04 61.03
C LEU A 160 26.95 30.90 60.16
N GLU A 161 26.56 31.20 58.92
CA GLU A 161 27.27 32.13 58.03
C GLU A 161 27.40 33.52 58.67
N GLU A 162 26.31 34.07 59.20
CA GLU A 162 26.31 35.37 59.91
C GLU A 162 27.23 35.40 61.15
N LEU A 163 27.30 34.30 61.90
CA LEU A 163 28.16 34.20 63.09
C LEU A 163 29.64 33.99 62.72
N CYS A 164 29.92 33.24 61.65
CA CYS A 164 31.27 33.07 61.11
C CYS A 164 31.86 34.38 60.56
N LEU A 165 31.02 35.27 60.02
CA LEU A 165 31.43 36.58 59.51
C LEU A 165 31.77 37.60 60.61
N ARG A 166 31.30 37.40 61.85
CA ARG A 166 31.51 38.33 62.99
C ARG A 166 32.86 38.16 63.72
N ALA A 167 33.55 37.03 63.58
CA ALA A 167 34.92 36.77 64.04
C ALA A 167 35.27 37.08 65.53
N ASP A 168 34.29 37.07 66.44
CA ASP A 168 34.51 37.23 67.89
C ASP A 168 34.67 35.87 68.62
N PRO A 169 35.41 35.80 69.76
CA PRO A 169 35.58 34.56 70.53
C PRO A 169 34.26 33.99 71.08
N GLU A 170 33.30 34.83 71.47
CA GLU A 170 31.96 34.39 71.87
C GLU A 170 31.10 33.92 70.67
N SER A 171 31.30 34.53 69.50
CA SER A 171 30.67 34.12 68.24
C SER A 171 31.12 32.72 67.81
N GLY A 172 32.37 32.34 68.12
CA GLY A 172 32.89 30.99 67.88
C GLY A 172 32.21 29.88 68.69
N LEU A 173 31.88 30.15 69.97
CA LEU A 173 31.14 29.21 70.82
C LEU A 173 29.69 29.05 70.37
N LEU A 174 29.03 30.16 70.00
CA LEU A 174 27.66 30.14 69.47
C LEU A 174 27.58 29.47 68.09
N ALA A 175 28.56 29.70 67.22
CA ALA A 175 28.68 29.01 65.93
C ALA A 175 28.84 27.50 66.12
N SER A 176 29.64 27.07 67.11
CA SER A 176 29.81 25.64 67.42
C SER A 176 28.49 24.99 67.85
N ARG A 177 27.69 25.67 68.69
CA ARG A 177 26.37 25.20 69.11
C ARG A 177 25.34 25.15 67.97
N VAL A 178 25.36 26.13 67.07
CA VAL A 178 24.50 26.15 65.87
C VAL A 178 24.90 25.05 64.89
N LYS A 179 26.20 24.78 64.74
CA LYS A 179 26.74 23.69 63.93
C LYS A 179 26.30 22.33 64.47
N GLU A 180 26.33 22.11 65.78
CA GLU A 180 25.84 20.87 66.40
C GLU A 180 24.33 20.66 66.15
N GLU A 181 23.52 21.72 66.30
CA GLU A 181 22.08 21.68 66.02
C GLU A 181 21.78 21.43 64.53
N LEU A 182 22.61 21.98 63.62
CA LEU A 182 22.53 21.72 62.19
C LEU A 182 22.87 20.25 61.87
N LEU A 183 23.94 19.72 62.44
CA LEU A 183 24.34 18.32 62.28
C LEU A 183 23.27 17.36 62.81
N ARG A 184 22.62 17.69 63.94
CA ARG A 184 21.49 16.93 64.49
C ARG A 184 20.30 16.87 63.52
N ARG A 185 19.91 18.00 62.95
CA ARG A 185 18.81 18.08 61.95
C ARG A 185 19.14 17.43 60.62
N LEU A 186 20.41 17.47 60.20
CA LEU A 186 20.87 16.72 59.02
C LEU A 186 20.89 15.21 59.29
N GLY A 187 21.21 14.78 60.51
CA GLY A 187 21.06 13.39 60.97
C GLY A 187 19.62 12.89 60.91
N GLU A 188 18.64 13.74 61.26
CA GLU A 188 17.20 13.43 61.13
C GLU A 188 16.75 13.27 59.66
N LEU A 189 17.50 13.84 58.71
CA LEU A 189 17.26 13.74 57.26
C LEU A 189 17.97 12.54 56.62
N GLN A 190 18.97 11.97 57.30
CA GLN A 190 19.70 10.76 56.89
C GLN A 190 18.74 9.56 56.92
N GLY A 191 18.17 9.22 55.76
CA GLY A 191 17.08 8.24 55.61
C GLY A 191 15.89 8.74 54.80
N SER A 192 15.85 10.03 54.46
CA SER A 192 14.84 10.62 53.55
C SER A 192 15.14 10.41 52.07
N GLU A 193 16.32 9.89 51.72
CA GLU A 193 16.75 9.66 50.32
C GLU A 193 15.82 8.70 49.56
N GLY A 194 15.29 7.69 50.22
CA GLY A 194 14.28 6.79 49.65
C GLY A 194 12.98 7.53 49.27
N LEU A 195 12.64 8.62 49.96
CA LEU A 195 11.47 9.44 49.66
C LEU A 195 11.71 10.32 48.44
N VAL A 196 12.91 10.88 48.32
CA VAL A 196 13.33 11.65 47.13
C VAL A 196 13.36 10.73 45.91
N ALA A 197 13.93 9.52 46.03
CA ALA A 197 13.96 8.52 44.98
C ALA A 197 12.56 8.06 44.54
N THR A 198 11.65 7.81 45.49
CA THR A 198 10.26 7.41 45.17
C THR A 198 9.47 8.55 44.52
N VAL A 199 9.67 9.81 44.93
CA VAL A 199 9.08 10.98 44.25
C VAL A 199 9.63 11.15 42.85
N ALA A 200 10.94 11.00 42.65
CA ALA A 200 11.59 11.04 41.33
C ALA A 200 11.06 9.91 40.43
N GLN A 201 10.94 8.70 40.96
CA GLN A 201 10.38 7.55 40.24
C GLN A 201 8.90 7.77 39.88
N ARG A 202 8.09 8.34 40.79
CA ARG A 202 6.69 8.70 40.51
C ARG A 202 6.58 9.77 39.43
N ARG A 203 7.44 10.78 39.45
CA ARG A 203 7.51 11.82 38.40
C ARG A 203 7.95 11.23 37.07
N ALA A 204 8.95 10.36 37.06
CA ALA A 204 9.42 9.66 35.87
C ALA A 204 8.32 8.76 35.27
N ARG A 205 7.61 7.98 36.09
CA ARG A 205 6.45 7.17 35.68
C ARG A 205 5.35 8.03 35.07
N ARG A 206 4.99 9.15 35.70
CA ARG A 206 4.00 10.10 35.16
C ARG A 206 4.45 10.72 33.83
N ARG A 207 5.73 11.08 33.69
CA ARG A 207 6.29 11.61 32.44
C ARG A 207 6.22 10.56 31.32
N ARG A 208 6.61 9.31 31.61
CA ARG A 208 6.52 8.19 30.65
C ARG A 208 5.06 7.91 30.26
N ALA A 209 4.13 7.92 31.21
CA ALA A 209 2.71 7.75 30.93
C ALA A 209 2.15 8.86 30.04
N ARG A 210 2.50 10.13 30.28
CA ARG A 210 2.12 11.26 29.43
C ARG A 210 2.71 11.15 28.02
N ALA A 211 3.98 10.77 27.90
CA ALA A 211 4.63 10.55 26.62
C ALA A 211 3.95 9.43 25.81
N ARG A 212 3.58 8.32 26.48
CA ARG A 212 2.81 7.23 25.85
C ARG A 212 1.45 7.70 25.36
N LEU A 213 0.70 8.44 26.18
CA LEU A 213 -0.60 8.98 25.78
C LEU A 213 -0.49 9.96 24.60
N GLN A 214 0.56 10.79 24.57
CA GLN A 214 0.80 11.69 23.44
C GLN A 214 1.13 10.92 22.16
N LEU A 215 1.94 9.86 22.26
CA LEU A 215 2.25 9.00 21.12
C LEU A 215 0.99 8.29 20.60
N GLU A 216 0.18 7.72 21.49
CA GLU A 216 -1.09 7.08 21.13
C GLU A 216 -2.06 8.07 20.46
N LYS A 217 -2.16 9.30 20.96
CA LYS A 217 -2.95 10.35 20.31
C LYS A 217 -2.43 10.67 18.92
N LYS A 218 -1.12 10.85 18.74
CA LYS A 218 -0.52 11.10 17.43
C LYS A 218 -0.80 9.96 16.45
N LEU A 219 -0.60 8.71 16.87
CA LEU A 219 -0.92 7.54 16.05
C LEU A 219 -2.42 7.51 15.69
N SER A 220 -3.30 7.88 16.63
CA SER A 220 -4.74 7.95 16.37
C SER A 220 -5.13 9.08 15.42
N GLU A 221 -4.43 10.22 15.48
CA GLU A 221 -4.59 11.37 14.60
C GLU A 221 -4.06 11.05 13.20
N GLU A 222 -2.89 10.44 13.09
CA GLU A 222 -2.31 9.94 11.84
C GLU A 222 -3.27 8.95 11.18
N HIS A 223 -3.82 7.99 11.93
CA HIS A 223 -4.77 7.03 11.39
C HIS A 223 -6.09 7.68 10.94
N ARG A 224 -6.52 8.78 11.58
CA ARG A 224 -7.67 9.57 11.11
C ARG A 224 -7.33 10.35 9.84
N ALA A 225 -6.16 10.98 9.80
CA ALA A 225 -5.66 11.71 8.64
C ALA A 225 -5.49 10.78 7.43
N GLU A 226 -5.02 9.55 7.61
CA GLU A 226 -4.95 8.53 6.56
C GLU A 226 -6.34 8.21 5.97
N LYS A 227 -7.35 8.06 6.83
CA LYS A 227 -8.73 7.81 6.39
C LYS A 227 -9.31 9.01 5.66
N GLU A 228 -9.10 10.22 6.19
CA GLU A 228 -9.53 11.47 5.55
C GLU A 228 -8.86 11.66 4.19
N ALA A 229 -7.54 11.45 4.12
CA ALA A 229 -6.79 11.49 2.86
C ALA A 229 -7.28 10.44 1.86
N ALA A 230 -7.65 9.23 2.32
CA ALA A 230 -8.24 8.20 1.46
C ALA A 230 -9.62 8.62 0.92
N ILE A 231 -10.46 9.25 1.76
CA ILE A 231 -11.76 9.80 1.35
C ILE A 231 -11.57 10.92 0.34
N ASP A 232 -10.64 11.84 0.57
CA ASP A 232 -10.39 12.95 -0.33
C ASP A 232 -9.77 12.49 -1.64
N ALA A 233 -8.85 11.53 -1.61
CA ALA A 233 -8.33 10.88 -2.83
C ALA A 233 -9.47 10.22 -3.62
N TRP A 234 -10.42 9.58 -2.96
CA TRP A 234 -11.60 9.00 -3.62
C TRP A 234 -12.51 10.08 -4.22
N ARG A 235 -12.79 11.17 -3.48
CA ARG A 235 -13.58 12.31 -3.98
C ARG A 235 -12.92 12.95 -5.19
N MET A 236 -11.61 13.18 -5.14
CA MET A 236 -10.85 13.74 -6.25
C MET A 236 -10.92 12.83 -7.48
N ARG A 237 -10.81 11.50 -7.32
CA ARG A 237 -11.01 10.56 -8.43
C ARG A 237 -12.42 10.64 -9.02
N GLN A 238 -13.45 10.80 -8.19
CA GLN A 238 -14.83 10.96 -8.68
C GLN A 238 -15.02 12.27 -9.44
N VAL A 239 -14.51 13.38 -8.89
CA VAL A 239 -14.55 14.69 -9.55
C VAL A 239 -13.82 14.63 -10.90
N GLN A 240 -12.62 14.05 -10.92
CA GLN A 240 -11.85 13.86 -12.16
C GLN A 240 -12.64 13.07 -13.20
N GLN A 241 -13.29 11.96 -12.83
CA GLN A 241 -14.11 11.20 -13.78
C GLN A 241 -15.30 11.99 -14.33
N VAL A 242 -15.95 12.81 -13.50
CA VAL A 242 -17.06 13.66 -13.96
C VAL A 242 -16.54 14.76 -14.89
N GLU A 243 -15.41 15.37 -14.56
CA GLU A 243 -14.76 16.39 -15.38
C GLU A 243 -14.27 15.83 -16.72
N GLU A 244 -13.70 14.62 -16.73
CA GLU A 244 -13.30 13.92 -17.96
C GLU A 244 -14.51 13.66 -18.86
N LYS A 245 -15.60 13.11 -18.31
CA LYS A 245 -16.86 12.93 -19.06
C LYS A 245 -17.43 14.25 -19.59
N LYS A 246 -17.29 15.34 -18.82
CA LYS A 246 -17.73 16.67 -19.26
C LYS A 246 -16.88 17.18 -20.42
N LYS A 247 -15.54 17.04 -20.33
CA LYS A 247 -14.61 17.41 -21.41
C LYS A 247 -14.87 16.60 -22.68
N GLU A 248 -15.12 15.29 -22.56
CA GLU A 248 -15.51 14.44 -23.69
C GLU A 248 -16.80 14.91 -24.35
N GLN A 249 -17.82 15.29 -23.58
CA GLN A 249 -19.08 15.83 -24.12
C GLN A 249 -18.88 17.18 -24.80
N GLU A 250 -18.03 18.05 -24.25
CA GLU A 250 -17.69 19.34 -24.85
C GLU A 250 -16.97 19.15 -26.19
N LEU A 251 -16.01 18.21 -26.26
CA LEU A 251 -15.34 17.84 -27.51
C LEU A 251 -16.32 17.32 -28.56
N LYS A 252 -17.25 16.43 -28.18
CA LYS A 252 -18.31 15.94 -29.08
C LYS A 252 -19.18 17.07 -29.61
N ARG A 253 -19.62 17.98 -28.74
CA ARG A 253 -20.42 19.15 -29.14
C ARG A 253 -19.64 20.08 -30.08
N ALA A 254 -18.34 20.28 -29.84
CA ALA A 254 -17.49 21.08 -30.71
C ALA A 254 -17.37 20.44 -32.11
N ALA A 255 -17.17 19.12 -32.18
CA ALA A 255 -17.13 18.38 -33.44
C ALA A 255 -18.47 18.47 -34.19
N ASP A 256 -19.59 18.29 -33.50
CA ASP A 256 -20.93 18.42 -34.06
C ASP A 256 -21.20 19.84 -34.58
N SER A 257 -20.72 20.87 -33.86
CA SER A 257 -20.84 22.27 -34.31
C SER A 257 -20.14 22.50 -35.64
N VAL A 258 -18.90 22.03 -35.80
CA VAL A 258 -18.13 22.14 -37.05
C VAL A 258 -18.82 21.39 -38.19
N LEU A 259 -19.31 20.17 -37.94
CA LEU A 259 -20.08 19.41 -38.94
C LEU A 259 -21.38 20.14 -39.33
N CYS A 260 -22.08 20.74 -38.38
CA CYS A 260 -23.28 21.52 -38.65
C CYS A 260 -22.97 22.75 -39.51
N GLU A 261 -21.83 23.42 -39.31
CA GLU A 261 -21.38 24.53 -40.15
C GLU A 261 -21.11 24.08 -41.59
N VAL A 262 -20.42 22.96 -41.79
CA VAL A 262 -20.19 22.40 -43.14
C VAL A 262 -21.52 22.06 -43.83
N ARG A 263 -22.46 21.45 -43.11
CA ARG A 263 -23.80 21.15 -43.65
C ARG A 263 -24.60 22.41 -44.01
N LYS A 264 -24.49 23.48 -43.20
CA LYS A 264 -25.06 24.80 -43.53
C LYS A 264 -24.45 25.35 -44.82
N LYS A 265 -23.12 25.33 -44.96
CA LYS A 265 -22.42 25.75 -46.20
C LYS A 265 -22.89 24.95 -47.42
N GLN A 266 -23.07 23.64 -47.28
CA GLN A 266 -23.62 22.81 -48.36
C GLN A 266 -25.06 23.19 -48.72
N ALA A 267 -25.91 23.44 -47.73
CA ALA A 267 -27.29 23.88 -47.95
C ALA A 267 -27.34 25.25 -48.66
N ASP A 268 -26.45 26.17 -48.31
CA ASP A 268 -26.35 27.48 -48.96
C ASP A 268 -25.91 27.36 -50.43
N VAL A 269 -24.96 26.46 -50.74
CA VAL A 269 -24.59 26.18 -52.14
C VAL A 269 -25.78 25.62 -52.92
N LYS A 270 -26.57 24.71 -52.33
CA LYS A 270 -27.79 24.18 -52.96
C LYS A 270 -28.81 25.29 -53.21
N ARG A 271 -29.07 26.14 -52.22
CA ARG A 271 -29.95 27.31 -52.36
C ARG A 271 -29.50 28.23 -53.50
N MET A 272 -28.20 28.50 -53.59
CA MET A 272 -27.65 29.36 -54.64
C MET A 272 -27.71 28.71 -56.03
N GLN A 273 -27.58 27.38 -56.13
CA GLN A 273 -27.85 26.64 -57.37
C GLN A 273 -29.32 26.76 -57.79
N ASP A 274 -30.26 26.68 -56.85
CA ASP A 274 -31.69 26.83 -57.15
C ASP A 274 -32.03 28.26 -57.61
N VAL A 275 -31.40 29.29 -57.03
CA VAL A 275 -31.50 30.67 -57.53
C VAL A 275 -31.03 30.75 -58.98
N LEU A 276 -29.87 30.17 -59.33
CA LEU A 276 -29.37 30.19 -60.71
C LEU A 276 -30.31 29.47 -61.69
N ARG A 277 -30.95 28.37 -61.28
CA ARG A 277 -31.99 27.70 -62.09
C ARG A 277 -33.21 28.59 -62.30
N SER A 278 -33.65 29.29 -61.25
CA SER A 278 -34.79 30.22 -61.33
C SER A 278 -34.51 31.43 -62.23
N LEU A 279 -33.28 31.97 -62.18
CA LEU A 279 -32.84 33.08 -63.04
C LEU A 279 -32.80 32.69 -64.52
N GLU A 280 -32.27 31.50 -64.82
CA GLU A 280 -32.28 30.98 -66.19
C GLU A 280 -33.70 30.83 -66.71
N LYS A 281 -34.60 30.24 -65.92
CA LYS A 281 -36.03 30.11 -66.29
C LYS A 281 -36.68 31.47 -66.54
N LEU A 282 -36.42 32.45 -65.67
CA LEU A 282 -36.93 33.81 -65.81
C LEU A 282 -36.43 34.48 -67.10
N ARG A 283 -35.13 34.32 -67.43
CA ARG A 283 -34.55 34.84 -68.67
C ARG A 283 -35.21 34.20 -69.90
N ARG A 284 -35.38 32.87 -69.91
CA ARG A 284 -36.05 32.13 -71.00
C ARG A 284 -37.48 32.64 -71.22
N LEU A 285 -38.27 32.78 -70.15
CA LEU A 285 -39.64 33.32 -70.24
C LEU A 285 -39.69 34.75 -70.77
N ARG A 286 -38.75 35.61 -70.34
CA ARG A 286 -38.65 36.99 -70.86
C ARG A 286 -38.29 37.02 -72.35
N LYS A 287 -37.38 36.13 -72.78
CA LYS A 287 -37.00 35.98 -74.19
C LYS A 287 -38.20 35.52 -75.03
N GLU A 288 -38.90 34.48 -74.59
CA GLU A 288 -40.11 33.98 -75.26
C GLU A 288 -41.21 35.05 -75.34
N ALA A 289 -41.43 35.80 -74.26
CA ALA A 289 -42.41 36.89 -74.24
C ALA A 289 -42.03 38.04 -75.21
N ALA A 290 -40.75 38.37 -75.35
CA ALA A 290 -40.27 39.35 -76.32
C ALA A 290 -40.45 38.85 -77.76
N SER A 291 -40.10 37.59 -78.04
CA SER A 291 -40.28 36.96 -79.35
C SER A 291 -41.75 36.94 -79.78
N ARG A 292 -42.69 36.65 -78.85
CA ARG A 292 -44.14 36.70 -79.13
C ARG A 292 -44.63 38.11 -79.49
N LYS A 293 -43.94 39.16 -79.03
CA LYS A 293 -44.21 40.56 -79.38
C LYS A 293 -43.49 41.01 -80.65
N GLY A 294 -42.77 40.12 -81.33
CA GLY A 294 -41.96 40.43 -82.52
C GLY A 294 -40.66 41.18 -82.22
N ILE A 295 -40.27 41.31 -80.95
CA ILE A 295 -39.03 41.98 -80.54
C ILE A 295 -37.91 40.95 -80.48
N VAL A 296 -36.93 41.05 -81.37
CA VAL A 296 -35.74 40.20 -81.35
C VAL A 296 -34.75 40.76 -80.33
N THR A 297 -34.36 39.91 -79.37
CA THR A 297 -33.33 40.25 -78.39
C THR A 297 -31.93 40.02 -78.98
N GLU A 298 -30.99 40.90 -78.66
CA GLU A 298 -29.62 40.86 -79.17
C GLU A 298 -28.87 39.61 -78.69
N GLN A 299 -28.38 38.80 -79.64
CA GLN A 299 -27.72 37.51 -79.37
C GLN A 299 -26.50 37.64 -78.46
N GLN A 300 -25.69 38.68 -78.63
CA GLN A 300 -24.49 38.90 -77.81
C GLN A 300 -24.82 39.03 -76.31
N THR A 301 -25.95 39.66 -75.97
CA THR A 301 -26.37 39.81 -74.57
C THR A 301 -26.83 38.49 -73.94
N ASP A 302 -27.35 37.57 -74.76
CA ASP A 302 -27.81 36.26 -74.32
C ASP A 302 -26.64 35.29 -74.12
N GLU A 303 -25.64 35.38 -74.99
CA GLU A 303 -24.37 34.66 -74.87
C GLU A 303 -23.58 35.13 -73.64
N ALA A 304 -23.48 36.44 -73.42
CA ALA A 304 -22.83 37.00 -72.24
C ALA A 304 -23.50 36.57 -70.93
N PHE A 305 -24.84 36.55 -70.90
CA PHE A 305 -25.62 36.05 -69.76
C PHE A 305 -25.39 34.55 -69.52
N SER A 306 -25.42 33.75 -70.59
CA SER A 306 -25.21 32.30 -70.52
C SER A 306 -23.80 31.96 -70.04
N SER A 307 -22.78 32.64 -70.58
CA SER A 307 -21.39 32.49 -70.15
C SER A 307 -21.20 32.84 -68.68
N SER A 308 -21.82 33.94 -68.22
CA SER A 308 -21.77 34.35 -66.80
C SER A 308 -22.46 33.33 -65.88
N LEU A 309 -23.61 32.77 -66.29
CA LEU A 309 -24.29 31.70 -65.55
C LEU A 309 -23.47 30.41 -65.49
N GLU A 310 -22.81 30.04 -66.59
CA GLU A 310 -21.93 28.86 -66.65
C GLU A 310 -20.72 29.01 -65.74
N GLN A 311 -20.09 30.19 -65.74
CA GLN A 311 -19.02 30.51 -64.80
C GLN A 311 -19.49 30.34 -63.35
N LEU A 312 -20.67 30.89 -62.99
CA LEU A 312 -21.22 30.74 -61.64
C LEU A 312 -21.55 29.28 -61.29
N ARG A 313 -22.10 28.51 -62.24
CA ARG A 313 -22.32 27.06 -62.08
C ARG A 313 -21.03 26.31 -61.84
N SER A 314 -19.95 26.65 -62.54
CA SER A 314 -18.62 26.06 -62.32
C SER A 314 -18.11 26.31 -60.90
N VAL A 315 -18.34 27.50 -60.36
CA VAL A 315 -17.98 27.87 -58.98
C VAL A 315 -18.82 27.06 -57.99
N MET A 316 -20.14 26.95 -58.23
CA MET A 316 -21.01 26.15 -57.36
C MET A 316 -20.63 24.68 -57.36
N LYS A 317 -20.31 24.10 -58.53
CA LYS A 317 -19.88 22.70 -58.66
C LYS A 317 -18.58 22.45 -57.87
N ARG A 318 -17.60 23.35 -57.99
CA ARG A 318 -16.35 23.30 -57.21
C ARG A 318 -16.60 23.40 -55.70
N ARG A 319 -17.45 24.33 -55.26
CA ARG A 319 -17.80 24.49 -53.84
C ARG A 319 -18.54 23.27 -53.29
N THR A 320 -19.44 22.66 -54.06
CA THR A 320 -20.11 21.40 -53.69
C THR A 320 -19.08 20.28 -53.48
N SER A 321 -18.14 20.09 -54.41
CA SER A 321 -17.12 19.04 -54.24
C SER A 321 -16.23 19.28 -53.01
N LEU A 322 -15.84 20.53 -52.75
CA LEU A 322 -14.99 20.89 -51.61
C LEU A 322 -15.70 20.61 -50.28
N TYR A 323 -16.92 21.11 -50.09
CA TYR A 323 -17.65 20.91 -48.83
C TYR A 323 -18.08 19.46 -48.62
N SER A 324 -18.32 18.70 -49.70
CA SER A 324 -18.58 17.26 -49.59
C SER A 324 -17.31 16.48 -49.24
N ALA A 325 -16.14 16.89 -49.72
CA ALA A 325 -14.87 16.28 -49.33
C ALA A 325 -14.52 16.63 -47.88
N GLU A 326 -14.74 17.87 -47.45
CA GLU A 326 -14.55 18.34 -46.07
C GLU A 326 -15.43 17.56 -45.08
N GLU A 327 -16.73 17.41 -45.36
CA GLU A 327 -17.62 16.60 -44.50
C GLU A 327 -17.16 15.14 -44.42
N LYS A 328 -16.77 14.53 -45.55
CA LYS A 328 -16.26 13.15 -45.57
C LYS A 328 -14.96 13.01 -44.77
N ALA A 329 -14.05 13.97 -44.88
CA ALA A 329 -12.81 13.96 -44.12
C ALA A 329 -13.07 14.07 -42.62
N LEU A 330 -13.95 14.99 -42.20
CA LEU A 330 -14.35 15.13 -40.81
C LEU A 330 -15.02 13.85 -40.28
N MET A 331 -15.92 13.23 -41.04
CA MET A 331 -16.55 11.96 -40.65
C MET A 331 -15.53 10.84 -40.41
N VAL A 332 -14.56 10.67 -41.32
CA VAL A 332 -13.49 9.67 -41.17
C VAL A 332 -12.62 9.96 -39.95
N MET A 333 -12.33 11.23 -39.66
CA MET A 333 -11.58 11.60 -38.46
C MET A 333 -12.34 11.27 -37.18
N LEU A 334 -13.64 11.57 -37.12
CA LEU A 334 -14.50 11.22 -35.97
C LEU A 334 -14.61 9.71 -35.79
N GLU A 335 -14.80 8.95 -36.87
CA GLU A 335 -14.85 7.48 -36.85
C GLU A 335 -13.51 6.87 -36.43
N GLY A 336 -12.39 7.43 -36.90
CA GLY A 336 -11.04 6.98 -36.54
C GLY A 336 -10.74 7.19 -35.05
N GLU A 337 -11.13 8.32 -34.47
CA GLU A 337 -10.96 8.60 -33.04
C GLU A 337 -11.84 7.65 -32.18
N GLN A 338 -13.08 7.41 -32.61
CA GLN A 338 -14.00 6.51 -31.91
C GLN A 338 -13.54 5.04 -31.97
N GLU A 339 -13.00 4.60 -33.11
CA GLU A 339 -12.44 3.25 -33.26
C GLU A 339 -11.14 3.09 -32.45
N GLU A 340 -10.29 4.12 -32.40
CA GLU A 340 -9.10 4.11 -31.56
C GLU A 340 -9.46 4.06 -30.07
N GLU A 341 -10.48 4.80 -29.63
CA GLU A 341 -11.00 4.73 -28.27
C GLU A 341 -11.50 3.33 -27.93
N ARG A 342 -12.31 2.72 -28.81
CA ARG A 342 -12.77 1.33 -28.64
C ARG A 342 -11.63 0.33 -28.57
N ARG A 343 -10.62 0.48 -29.42
CA ARG A 343 -9.42 -0.36 -29.38
C ARG A 343 -8.66 -0.21 -28.07
N ARG A 344 -8.44 1.03 -27.60
CA ARG A 344 -7.79 1.31 -26.31
C ARG A 344 -8.60 0.75 -25.12
N GLU A 345 -9.92 0.82 -25.17
CA GLU A 345 -10.78 0.19 -24.16
C GLU A 345 -10.67 -1.33 -24.17
N GLN A 346 -10.68 -1.96 -25.35
CA GLN A 346 -10.50 -3.40 -25.49
C GLN A 346 -9.12 -3.85 -24.98
N GLU A 347 -8.05 -3.12 -25.32
CA GLU A 347 -6.70 -3.38 -24.81
C GLU A 347 -6.64 -3.27 -23.27
N LYS A 348 -7.31 -2.26 -22.69
CA LYS A 348 -7.45 -2.12 -21.22
C LYS A 348 -8.24 -3.29 -20.62
N ARG A 349 -9.30 -3.77 -21.27
CA ARG A 349 -10.09 -4.93 -20.82
C ARG A 349 -9.25 -6.21 -20.85
N VAL A 350 -8.56 -6.47 -21.95
CA VAL A 350 -7.65 -7.62 -22.10
C VAL A 350 -6.53 -7.55 -21.06
N LYS A 351 -5.96 -6.37 -20.81
CA LYS A 351 -4.92 -6.19 -19.79
C LYS A 351 -5.45 -6.49 -18.37
N LYS A 352 -6.63 -5.95 -18.01
CA LYS A 352 -7.28 -6.24 -16.73
C LYS A 352 -7.64 -7.71 -16.59
N GLU A 353 -8.06 -8.36 -17.67
CA GLU A 353 -8.36 -9.79 -17.66
C GLU A 353 -7.10 -10.63 -17.47
N ARG A 354 -6.01 -10.30 -18.15
CA ARG A 354 -4.69 -10.92 -17.94
C ARG A 354 -4.20 -10.74 -16.51
N GLU A 355 -4.34 -9.55 -15.94
CA GLU A 355 -4.00 -9.27 -14.55
C GLU A 355 -4.84 -10.13 -13.58
N ARG A 356 -6.17 -10.21 -13.78
CA ARG A 356 -7.04 -11.09 -13.00
C ARG A 356 -6.71 -12.57 -13.15
N GLN A 357 -6.28 -13.00 -14.34
CA GLN A 357 -5.83 -14.37 -14.55
C GLN A 357 -4.52 -14.64 -13.80
N LEU A 358 -3.59 -13.68 -13.82
CA LEU A 358 -2.34 -13.76 -13.08
C LEU A 358 -2.59 -13.78 -11.56
N GLU A 359 -3.50 -12.94 -11.05
CA GLU A 359 -3.92 -12.96 -9.65
C GLU A 359 -4.56 -14.29 -9.26
N ARG A 360 -5.44 -14.83 -10.10
CA ARG A 360 -6.04 -16.15 -9.89
C ARG A 360 -4.99 -17.25 -9.85
N ARG A 361 -4.05 -17.23 -10.79
CA ARG A 361 -2.93 -18.18 -10.82
C ARG A 361 -2.07 -18.05 -9.57
N SER A 362 -1.68 -16.82 -9.20
CA SER A 362 -0.91 -16.56 -7.98
C SER A 362 -1.64 -17.02 -6.72
N ARG A 363 -2.97 -16.90 -6.68
CA ARG A 363 -3.79 -17.40 -5.57
C ARG A 363 -3.77 -18.93 -5.51
N VAL A 364 -3.91 -19.60 -6.65
CA VAL A 364 -3.80 -21.07 -6.73
C VAL A 364 -2.40 -21.52 -6.32
N ASP A 365 -1.35 -20.86 -6.80
CA ASP A 365 0.04 -21.15 -6.45
C ASP A 365 0.27 -20.99 -4.92
N SER A 366 -0.28 -19.94 -4.30
CA SER A 366 -0.23 -19.74 -2.84
C SER A 366 -1.00 -20.82 -2.06
N ILE A 367 -2.14 -21.32 -2.57
CA ILE A 367 -2.88 -22.42 -1.92
C ILE A 367 -2.12 -23.75 -2.03
N LEU A 368 -1.52 -24.03 -3.19
CA LEU A 368 -0.85 -25.31 -3.45
C LEU A 368 0.53 -25.40 -2.79
N PHE A 369 1.29 -24.31 -2.79
CA PHE A 369 2.69 -24.30 -2.36
C PHE A 369 2.94 -23.47 -1.09
N GLY A 370 1.88 -22.85 -0.55
CA GLY A 370 1.98 -21.89 0.54
C GLY A 370 2.38 -20.49 0.05
N ASP A 371 2.18 -19.49 0.91
CA ASP A 371 2.78 -18.18 0.68
C ASP A 371 4.30 -18.35 0.66
N GLY A 372 4.98 -17.88 -0.39
CA GLY A 372 6.45 -17.90 -0.52
C GLY A 372 7.20 -17.06 0.54
N ARG A 373 6.55 -16.77 1.66
CA ARG A 373 7.15 -16.20 2.87
C ARG A 373 8.05 -17.28 3.49
N PRO A 374 9.23 -16.89 4.00
CA PRO A 374 10.05 -17.81 4.76
C PRO A 374 9.19 -18.39 5.90
N ALA A 375 9.26 -19.70 6.08
CA ALA A 375 8.55 -20.41 7.13
C ALA A 375 8.76 -19.67 8.47
N ASP A 376 7.74 -19.65 9.33
CA ASP A 376 7.79 -19.02 10.66
C ASP A 376 9.14 -19.29 11.33
N LEU A 377 9.67 -18.31 12.09
CA LEU A 377 10.97 -18.40 12.77
C LEU A 377 11.17 -19.73 13.57
N VAL A 378 10.08 -20.41 13.90
CA VAL A 378 10.03 -21.72 14.56
C VAL A 378 10.46 -22.88 13.62
N LEU A 379 10.13 -22.83 12.33
CA LEU A 379 10.46 -23.85 11.32
C LEU A 379 11.76 -23.56 10.56
N GLN A 380 12.32 -22.37 10.74
CA GLN A 380 13.58 -21.98 10.11
C GLN A 380 14.73 -22.96 10.40
N PRO A 381 14.95 -23.46 11.63
CA PRO A 381 16.03 -24.43 11.90
C PRO A 381 15.89 -25.76 11.14
N PHE A 382 14.65 -26.22 10.91
CA PHE A 382 14.38 -27.42 10.12
C PHE A 382 14.64 -27.16 8.63
N THR A 383 14.21 -26.01 8.14
CA THR A 383 14.45 -25.60 6.75
C THR A 383 15.95 -25.48 6.47
N ASP A 384 16.69 -24.86 7.38
CA ASP A 384 18.14 -24.69 7.28
C ASP A 384 18.87 -26.04 7.33
N TYR A 385 18.41 -26.98 8.16
CA TYR A 385 18.93 -28.35 8.22
C TYR A 385 18.75 -29.09 6.89
N TYR A 386 17.56 -29.06 6.27
CA TYR A 386 17.34 -29.75 4.99
C TYR A 386 17.94 -29.02 3.78
N ARG A 387 18.18 -27.71 3.88
CA ARG A 387 18.85 -26.91 2.83
C ARG A 387 20.36 -26.78 3.02
N GLN A 388 20.96 -27.41 4.03
CA GLN A 388 22.39 -27.29 4.32
C GLN A 388 23.29 -27.65 3.12
N ALA A 389 22.84 -28.55 2.24
CA ALA A 389 23.54 -28.94 1.02
C ALA A 389 23.62 -27.82 -0.03
N GLU A 390 22.64 -26.91 -0.07
CA GLU A 390 22.61 -25.76 -0.98
C GLU A 390 23.62 -24.68 -0.56
N HIS A 391 23.98 -24.65 0.72
CA HIS A 391 24.81 -23.60 1.32
C HIS A 391 26.21 -24.10 1.72
N SER A 392 26.46 -25.41 1.72
CA SER A 392 27.76 -26.00 2.09
C SER A 392 28.08 -27.24 1.27
N LEU A 393 29.17 -27.17 0.50
CA LEU A 393 29.69 -28.30 -0.27
C LEU A 393 30.06 -29.50 0.63
N GLN A 394 30.59 -29.23 1.83
CA GLN A 394 30.95 -30.29 2.78
C GLN A 394 29.70 -31.02 3.30
N ALA A 395 28.61 -30.29 3.55
CA ALA A 395 27.34 -30.89 3.93
C ALA A 395 26.75 -31.74 2.80
N LEU A 396 26.82 -31.24 1.55
CA LEU A 396 26.41 -32.02 0.37
C LEU A 396 27.19 -33.34 0.25
N VAL A 397 28.52 -33.30 0.37
CA VAL A 397 29.38 -34.49 0.28
C VAL A 397 29.08 -35.45 1.44
N HIS A 398 28.84 -34.93 2.64
CA HIS A 398 28.52 -35.75 3.81
C HIS A 398 27.17 -36.47 3.65
N ILE A 399 26.11 -35.72 3.32
CA ILE A 399 24.77 -36.28 3.05
C ILE A 399 24.88 -37.34 1.97
N ARG A 400 25.64 -37.08 0.89
CA ARG A 400 25.82 -38.06 -0.18
C ARG A 400 26.49 -39.33 0.33
N ARG A 401 27.52 -39.23 1.16
CA ARG A 401 28.19 -40.38 1.78
C ARG A 401 27.26 -41.18 2.71
N GLU A 402 26.40 -40.50 3.46
CA GLU A 402 25.39 -41.16 4.29
C GLU A 402 24.39 -41.95 3.44
N TRP A 403 23.94 -41.37 2.32
CA TRP A 403 23.09 -42.09 1.35
C TRP A 403 23.82 -43.23 0.66
N ASP A 404 25.09 -43.04 0.28
CA ASP A 404 25.91 -44.06 -0.37
C ASP A 404 26.15 -45.28 0.55
N ALA A 405 26.04 -45.13 1.88
CA ALA A 405 26.10 -46.25 2.82
C ALA A 405 24.92 -47.23 2.70
N PHE A 406 23.82 -46.80 2.06
CA PHE A 406 22.65 -47.64 1.78
C PHE A 406 22.63 -48.16 0.34
N LEU A 407 23.65 -47.86 -0.47
CA LEU A 407 23.78 -48.46 -1.79
C LEU A 407 24.32 -49.88 -1.64
N VAL A 408 23.56 -50.84 -2.16
CA VAL A 408 23.95 -52.24 -2.17
C VAL A 408 23.92 -52.76 -3.60
N ALA A 409 24.67 -53.83 -3.87
CA ALA A 409 24.68 -54.48 -5.19
C ALA A 409 23.25 -54.92 -5.57
N ALA A 410 22.96 -54.92 -6.88
CA ALA A 410 21.62 -55.22 -7.41
C ALA A 410 21.07 -56.59 -6.96
N ASP A 411 21.96 -57.53 -6.65
CA ASP A 411 21.63 -58.90 -6.25
C ASP A 411 21.58 -59.08 -4.71
N HIS A 412 21.72 -58.00 -3.93
CA HIS A 412 21.72 -58.09 -2.48
C HIS A 412 20.31 -58.26 -1.92
N PRO A 413 20.07 -59.20 -0.98
CA PRO A 413 18.72 -59.51 -0.47
C PRO A 413 18.04 -58.33 0.23
N ASP A 414 18.81 -57.44 0.86
CA ASP A 414 18.28 -56.23 1.52
C ASP A 414 18.19 -55.01 0.57
N GLY A 415 18.50 -55.18 -0.72
CA GLY A 415 18.40 -54.14 -1.72
C GLY A 415 16.95 -53.91 -2.17
N SER A 416 16.49 -52.66 -2.14
CA SER A 416 15.20 -52.30 -2.73
C SER A 416 15.40 -51.74 -4.13
N THR A 417 14.57 -52.19 -5.08
CA THR A 417 14.54 -51.64 -6.45
C THR A 417 13.49 -50.54 -6.54
N VAL A 418 13.73 -49.54 -7.39
CA VAL A 418 12.74 -48.49 -7.65
C VAL A 418 11.51 -49.14 -8.29
N PRO A 419 10.30 -48.96 -7.73
CA PRO A 419 9.09 -49.56 -8.28
C PRO A 419 8.85 -49.09 -9.72
N GLN A 420 8.60 -50.03 -10.63
CA GLN A 420 8.29 -49.73 -12.03
C GLN A 420 6.85 -49.24 -12.23
N SER A 421 6.01 -49.34 -11.20
CA SER A 421 4.61 -48.92 -11.20
C SER A 421 4.34 -47.81 -10.19
N TRP A 422 3.20 -47.15 -10.36
CA TRP A 422 2.69 -46.21 -9.37
C TRP A 422 2.54 -46.92 -8.02
N ILE A 423 3.19 -46.37 -7.00
CA ILE A 423 3.03 -46.81 -5.62
C ILE A 423 1.66 -46.32 -5.17
N LEU A 424 0.70 -47.23 -5.08
CA LEU A 424 -0.58 -46.94 -4.45
C LEU A 424 -0.35 -46.86 -2.94
N PRO A 425 -0.88 -45.83 -2.25
CA PRO A 425 -0.76 -45.75 -0.81
C PRO A 425 -1.47 -46.95 -0.18
N ASP A 426 -0.88 -47.46 0.91
CA ASP A 426 -1.53 -48.49 1.71
C ASP A 426 -2.92 -48.02 2.17
N PRO A 427 -3.87 -48.96 2.33
CA PRO A 427 -5.17 -48.61 2.87
C PRO A 427 -5.01 -47.92 4.23
N PRO A 428 -5.85 -46.92 4.54
CA PRO A 428 -5.72 -46.13 5.75
C PRO A 428 -5.69 -47.04 6.98
N SER A 429 -4.66 -46.86 7.80
CA SER A 429 -4.37 -47.70 8.96
C SER A 429 -5.41 -47.60 10.07
N ASP A 430 -6.23 -46.55 10.07
CA ASP A 430 -7.33 -46.36 11.01
C ASP A 430 -8.54 -45.68 10.35
N ARG A 431 -9.72 -45.89 10.91
CA ARG A 431 -11.01 -45.34 10.45
C ARG A 431 -11.02 -43.81 10.44
N VAL A 432 -10.27 -43.16 11.33
CA VAL A 432 -10.15 -41.69 11.39
C VAL A 432 -9.40 -41.15 10.16
N TRP A 433 -8.36 -41.83 9.70
CA TRP A 433 -7.66 -41.47 8.47
C TRP A 433 -8.47 -41.82 7.23
N ALA A 434 -9.21 -42.94 7.28
CA ALA A 434 -10.09 -43.35 6.19
C ALA A 434 -11.22 -42.33 5.92
N SER A 435 -11.78 -41.70 6.96
CA SER A 435 -12.84 -40.71 6.78
C SER A 435 -12.36 -39.41 6.15
N ALA A 436 -11.08 -39.05 6.30
CA ALA A 436 -10.49 -37.86 5.68
C ALA A 436 -10.29 -38.01 4.16
N LEU A 437 -10.12 -39.24 3.67
CA LEU A 437 -9.93 -39.53 2.24
C LEU A 437 -11.25 -39.61 1.46
N GLN A 438 -12.40 -39.74 2.13
CA GLN A 438 -13.72 -39.85 1.50
C GLN A 438 -14.31 -38.51 1.02
N ALA A 439 -13.61 -37.40 1.22
CA ALA A 439 -14.16 -36.06 0.99
C ALA A 439 -14.06 -35.52 -0.46
N ALA A 440 -13.70 -36.34 -1.45
CA ALA A 440 -13.40 -35.85 -2.81
C ALA A 440 -14.24 -36.44 -3.96
N ASP A 441 -15.25 -37.29 -3.69
CA ASP A 441 -16.12 -37.85 -4.73
C ASP A 441 -17.58 -37.36 -4.62
N ALA A 442 -17.78 -36.13 -4.14
CA ALA A 442 -19.06 -35.46 -4.17
C ALA A 442 -18.88 -34.03 -4.70
N ASP A 443 -18.66 -33.92 -6.01
CA ASP A 443 -19.29 -32.95 -6.94
C ASP A 443 -18.70 -33.06 -8.36
#